data_AF-A0A957C678-F1
#
_entry.id   AF-A0A957C678-F1
#
_cell.length_a   1.000
_cell.length_b   1.000
_cell.length_c   1.000
_cell.angle_alpha   90.00
_cell.angle_beta   90.00
_cell.angle_gamma   90.00
#
_symmetry.space_group_name_H-M   'P 1'
#
loop_
_entity.id
_entity.type
_entity.pdbx_description
1 polymer ?
#
loop_
_entity_poly.entity_id
_entity_poly.type
_entity_poly.pdbx_seq_one_letter_code
_entity_poly.pdbx_strand_id
1 'polypeptide(L)'
;MTTATQVPPRAEIPKEQTWNAESMFADKEAWQAEYEALNKAMPQLATFQGTLGDSPENLANYMATASLLRRRLRSLYFYAAMRNSVDSQDSEAKPLMGQAMSLFGQYGKYSAFAQPELLGIGQEKLLGWVEEHTALNPFHHYLE
;
A
#
# COMPACT_ATOMS: atom_id res chain seq x y z
N MET A 1 18.21 -35.83 -31.74
CA MET A 1 18.88 -34.98 -30.73
C MET A 1 18.07 -33.70 -30.65
N THR A 2 17.35 -33.51 -29.56
CA THR A 2 16.52 -32.32 -29.37
C THR A 2 17.45 -31.18 -28.99
N THR A 3 17.63 -30.21 -29.86
CA THR A 3 18.43 -29.00 -29.58
C THR A 3 17.79 -28.32 -28.38
N ALA A 4 18.47 -28.33 -27.23
CA ALA A 4 18.00 -27.61 -26.05
C ALA A 4 17.98 -26.12 -26.39
N THR A 5 16.79 -25.54 -26.55
CA THR A 5 16.62 -24.10 -26.66
C THR A 5 17.15 -23.47 -25.38
N GLN A 6 18.30 -22.79 -25.47
CA GLN A 6 18.93 -22.13 -24.34
C GLN A 6 18.08 -20.91 -23.99
N VAL A 7 17.46 -20.92 -22.80
CA VAL A 7 16.69 -19.78 -22.31
C VAL A 7 17.69 -18.66 -21.97
N PRO A 8 17.61 -17.49 -22.61
CA PRO A 8 18.53 -16.40 -22.34
C PRO A 8 18.35 -15.89 -20.90
N PRO A 9 19.44 -15.47 -20.23
CA PRO A 9 19.34 -14.85 -18.91
C PRO A 9 18.52 -13.56 -18.99
N ARG A 10 17.84 -13.20 -17.89
CA ARG A 10 16.89 -12.08 -17.88
C ARG A 10 17.51 -10.75 -18.33
N ALA A 11 18.78 -10.53 -17.98
CA ALA A 11 19.53 -9.33 -18.37
C ALA A 11 19.72 -9.16 -19.89
N GLU A 12 19.56 -10.23 -20.68
CA GLU A 12 19.71 -10.22 -22.14
C GLU A 12 18.38 -10.02 -22.88
N ILE A 13 17.25 -9.93 -22.17
CA ILE A 13 15.93 -9.67 -22.78
C ILE A 13 15.78 -8.17 -23.08
N PRO A 14 15.39 -7.75 -24.31
CA PRO A 14 15.18 -6.35 -24.65
C PRO A 14 14.17 -5.68 -23.71
N LYS A 15 14.46 -4.45 -23.24
CA LYS A 15 13.62 -3.72 -22.28
C LYS A 15 12.18 -3.55 -22.78
N GLU A 16 11.97 -3.43 -24.08
CA GLU A 16 10.66 -3.29 -24.73
C GLU A 16 9.78 -4.54 -24.56
N GLN A 17 10.39 -5.69 -24.28
CA GLN A 17 9.73 -6.96 -23.98
C GLN A 17 9.65 -7.23 -22.47
N THR A 18 9.95 -6.21 -21.65
CA THR A 18 9.90 -6.26 -20.19
C THR A 18 8.87 -5.27 -19.65
N TRP A 19 8.28 -5.58 -18.49
CA TRP A 19 7.47 -4.59 -17.79
C TRP A 19 8.35 -3.42 -17.34
N ASN A 20 7.83 -2.21 -17.48
CA ASN A 20 8.54 -1.00 -17.10
C ASN A 20 8.51 -0.80 -15.57
N ALA A 21 9.40 -1.47 -14.84
CA ALA A 21 9.57 -1.30 -13.39
C ALA A 21 9.97 0.12 -12.99
N GLU A 22 10.73 0.80 -13.86
CA GLU A 22 11.18 2.18 -13.68
C GLU A 22 10.01 3.17 -13.65
N SER A 23 8.84 2.80 -14.20
CA SER A 23 7.60 3.60 -14.09
C SER A 23 7.03 3.69 -12.67
N MET A 24 7.43 2.79 -11.76
CA MET A 24 7.03 2.83 -10.36
C MET A 24 8.08 3.51 -9.48
N PHE A 25 9.34 3.09 -9.61
CA PHE A 25 10.49 3.72 -8.97
C PHE A 25 11.66 3.68 -9.94
N ALA A 26 12.30 4.84 -10.15
CA ALA A 26 13.40 4.98 -11.10
C ALA A 26 14.56 4.02 -10.79
N ASP A 27 14.87 3.86 -9.51
CA ASP A 27 15.95 3.02 -9.00
C ASP A 27 15.66 2.53 -7.57
N LYS A 28 16.63 1.83 -6.99
CA LYS A 28 16.55 1.27 -5.65
C LYS A 28 16.58 2.37 -4.59
N GLU A 29 17.30 3.44 -4.84
CA GLU A 29 17.45 4.59 -3.97
C GLU A 29 16.10 5.33 -3.81
N ALA A 30 15.37 5.53 -4.90
CA ALA A 30 14.01 6.07 -4.90
C ALA A 30 13.04 5.18 -4.13
N TRP A 31 13.14 3.85 -4.30
CA TRP A 31 12.35 2.90 -3.52
C TRP A 31 12.68 2.97 -2.02
N GLN A 32 13.97 3.06 -1.66
CA GLN A 32 14.42 3.14 -0.27
C GLN A 32 13.99 4.45 0.39
N ALA A 33 14.05 5.58 -0.33
CA ALA A 33 13.56 6.86 0.14
C ALA A 33 12.05 6.81 0.45
N GLU A 34 11.26 6.17 -0.43
CA GLU A 34 9.82 6.00 -0.21
C GLU A 34 9.51 5.05 0.96
N TYR A 35 10.31 3.99 1.13
CA TYR A 35 10.24 3.10 2.29
C TYR A 35 10.45 3.86 3.61
N GLU A 36 11.45 4.73 3.68
CA GLU A 36 11.70 5.57 4.86
C GLU A 36 10.61 6.62 5.07
N ALA A 37 10.12 7.23 3.99
CA ALA A 37 9.04 8.20 4.05
C ALA A 37 7.74 7.58 4.60
N LEU A 38 7.42 6.34 4.19
CA LEU A 38 6.28 5.61 4.74
C LEU A 38 6.45 5.24 6.21
N ASN A 39 7.63 4.77 6.62
CA ASN A 39 7.91 4.50 8.03
C ASN A 39 7.65 5.73 8.91
N LYS A 40 8.03 6.93 8.43
CA LYS A 40 7.82 8.19 9.15
C LYS A 40 6.37 8.66 9.12
N ALA A 41 5.63 8.37 8.06
CA ALA A 41 4.25 8.82 7.91
C ALA A 41 3.23 7.93 8.63
N MET A 42 3.46 6.61 8.72
CA MET A 42 2.50 5.67 9.33
C MET A 42 2.05 6.00 10.76
N PRO A 43 2.91 6.49 11.67
CA PRO A 43 2.50 6.88 13.03
C PRO A 43 1.36 7.90 13.07
N GLN A 44 1.17 8.72 12.02
CA GLN A 44 0.08 9.68 11.95
C GLN A 44 -1.31 9.03 11.98
N LEU A 45 -1.44 7.75 11.64
CA LEU A 45 -2.73 7.05 11.74
C LEU A 45 -3.17 6.90 13.20
N ALA A 46 -2.23 6.73 14.13
CA ALA A 46 -2.55 6.58 15.55
C ALA A 46 -3.13 7.86 16.17
N THR A 47 -2.94 9.03 15.56
CA THR A 47 -3.51 10.28 16.08
C THR A 47 -5.02 10.37 15.91
N PHE A 48 -5.63 9.50 15.09
CA PHE A 48 -7.08 9.39 14.92
C PHE A 48 -7.73 8.39 15.87
N GLN A 49 -6.93 7.70 16.69
CA GLN A 49 -7.44 6.69 17.60
C GLN A 49 -8.37 7.32 18.65
N GLY A 50 -9.57 6.77 18.78
CA GLY A 50 -10.61 7.23 19.67
C GLY A 50 -11.41 8.43 19.16
N THR A 51 -11.09 8.96 17.97
CA THR A 51 -11.70 10.20 17.46
C THR A 51 -12.53 10.00 16.19
N LEU A 52 -12.62 8.77 15.67
CA LEU A 52 -13.36 8.49 14.42
C LEU A 52 -14.86 8.74 14.57
N GLY A 53 -15.40 8.59 15.78
CA GLY A 53 -16.82 8.79 16.09
C GLY A 53 -17.22 10.22 16.45
N ASP A 54 -16.25 11.14 16.54
CA ASP A 54 -16.47 12.52 16.98
C ASP A 54 -17.16 13.36 15.89
N SER A 55 -16.76 13.18 14.63
CA SER A 55 -17.31 13.93 13.50
C SER A 55 -17.07 13.23 12.15
N PRO A 56 -17.92 13.50 11.13
CA PRO A 56 -17.70 13.01 9.76
C PRO A 56 -16.39 13.55 9.14
N GLU A 57 -15.98 14.76 9.52
CA GLU A 57 -14.72 15.38 9.09
C GLU A 57 -13.51 14.57 9.61
N ASN A 58 -13.51 14.17 10.89
CA ASN A 58 -12.44 13.33 11.45
C ASN A 58 -12.37 11.97 10.76
N LEU A 59 -13.52 11.34 10.53
CA LEU A 59 -13.59 10.09 9.78
C LEU A 59 -13.05 10.26 8.36
N ALA A 60 -13.44 11.31 7.65
CA ALA A 60 -12.98 11.59 6.28
C ALA A 60 -11.46 11.78 6.23
N ASN A 61 -10.91 12.53 7.18
CA ASN A 61 -9.47 12.76 7.30
C ASN A 61 -8.68 11.48 7.58
N TYR A 62 -9.22 10.59 8.44
CA TYR A 62 -8.65 9.27 8.66
C TYR A 62 -8.69 8.43 7.37
N MET A 63 -9.87 8.32 6.74
CA MET A 63 -10.07 7.50 5.54
C MET A 63 -9.18 7.94 4.37
N ALA A 64 -9.04 9.25 4.17
CA ALA A 64 -8.15 9.83 3.17
C ALA A 64 -6.67 9.48 3.47
N THR A 65 -6.22 9.71 4.70
CA THR A 65 -4.86 9.41 5.14
C THR A 65 -4.52 7.92 5.01
N ALA A 66 -5.39 7.05 5.52
CA ALA A 66 -5.24 5.60 5.46
C ALA A 66 -5.20 5.12 4.01
N SER A 67 -6.10 5.60 3.15
CA SER A 67 -6.13 5.26 1.73
C SER A 67 -4.86 5.67 0.99
N LEU A 68 -4.35 6.89 1.24
CA LEU A 68 -3.11 7.40 0.67
C LEU A 68 -1.91 6.52 1.07
N LEU A 69 -1.74 6.26 2.37
CA LEU A 69 -0.65 5.41 2.87
C LEU A 69 -0.74 3.99 2.31
N ARG A 70 -1.95 3.41 2.26
CA ARG A 70 -2.17 2.07 1.72
C ARG A 70 -1.84 1.99 0.23
N ARG A 71 -2.11 3.05 -0.55
CA ARG A 71 -1.75 3.12 -1.99
C ARG A 71 -0.22 3.14 -2.16
N ARG A 72 0.47 4.01 -1.45
CA ARG A 72 1.94 4.11 -1.45
C ARG A 72 2.61 2.80 -1.04
N LEU A 73 2.10 2.16 0.01
CA LEU A 73 2.56 0.85 0.48
C LEU A 73 2.38 -0.25 -0.58
N ARG A 74 1.23 -0.28 -1.26
CA ARG A 74 1.02 -1.22 -2.38
C ARG A 74 2.02 -0.98 -3.50
N SER A 75 2.33 0.27 -3.83
CA SER A 75 3.34 0.57 -4.86
C SER A 75 4.72 0.01 -4.51
N LEU A 76 5.19 0.22 -3.28
CA LEU A 76 6.46 -0.37 -2.80
C LEU A 76 6.47 -1.88 -2.91
N TYR A 77 5.38 -2.53 -2.49
CA TYR A 77 5.24 -3.98 -2.55
C TYR A 77 5.24 -4.50 -3.98
N PHE A 78 4.45 -3.89 -4.87
CA PHE A 78 4.35 -4.33 -6.27
C PHE A 78 5.69 -4.21 -6.99
N TYR A 79 6.48 -3.18 -6.72
CA TYR A 79 7.84 -3.07 -7.25
C TYR A 79 8.69 -4.29 -6.83
N ALA A 80 8.73 -4.60 -5.53
CA ALA A 80 9.52 -5.73 -5.01
C ALA A 80 9.01 -7.09 -5.53
N ALA A 81 7.68 -7.28 -5.55
CA ALA A 81 7.04 -8.50 -6.02
C ALA A 81 7.30 -8.74 -7.52
N MET A 82 7.27 -7.68 -8.32
CA MET A 82 7.58 -7.76 -9.74
C MET A 82 9.04 -8.12 -9.98
N ARG A 83 10.00 -7.52 -9.25
CA ARG A 83 11.41 -7.91 -9.38
C ARG A 83 11.61 -9.40 -9.09
N ASN A 84 11.01 -9.90 -8.02
CA ASN A 84 11.06 -11.32 -7.66
C ASN A 84 10.39 -12.25 -8.70
N SER A 85 9.31 -11.79 -9.34
CA SER A 85 8.57 -12.57 -10.35
C SER A 85 9.28 -12.59 -11.70
N VAL A 86 10.01 -11.53 -12.02
CA VAL A 86 10.71 -11.33 -13.29
C VAL A 86 12.04 -12.07 -13.30
N ASP A 87 12.74 -12.14 -12.18
CA ASP A 87 13.95 -12.93 -12.02
C ASP A 87 14.02 -13.56 -10.63
N SER A 88 13.74 -14.86 -10.56
CA SER A 88 13.83 -15.63 -9.32
C SER A 88 15.26 -15.79 -8.77
N GLN A 89 16.29 -15.45 -9.58
CA GLN A 89 17.69 -15.42 -9.16
C GLN A 89 18.14 -14.01 -8.70
N ASP A 90 17.27 -12.99 -8.77
CA ASP A 90 17.55 -11.67 -8.19
C ASP A 90 17.66 -11.78 -6.66
N SER A 91 18.90 -11.84 -6.19
CA SER A 91 19.22 -11.92 -4.76
C SER A 91 18.75 -10.70 -3.96
N GLU A 92 18.49 -9.56 -4.62
CA GLU A 92 18.02 -8.34 -3.98
C GLU A 92 16.50 -8.26 -3.83
N ALA A 93 15.74 -9.02 -4.62
CA ALA A 93 14.28 -8.97 -4.57
C ALA A 93 13.70 -9.48 -3.24
N LYS A 94 14.33 -10.51 -2.65
CA LYS A 94 13.90 -11.09 -1.36
C LYS A 94 13.99 -10.10 -0.19
N PRO A 95 15.11 -9.39 0.05
CA PRO A 95 15.19 -8.33 1.05
C PRO A 95 14.12 -7.24 0.88
N LEU A 96 13.91 -6.75 -0.35
CA LEU A 96 12.91 -5.70 -0.63
C LEU A 96 11.50 -6.18 -0.29
N MET A 97 11.17 -7.43 -0.63
CA MET A 97 9.87 -8.00 -0.31
C MET A 97 9.69 -8.16 1.21
N GLY A 98 10.73 -8.60 1.93
CA GLY A 98 10.70 -8.65 3.40
C GLY A 98 10.49 -7.28 4.05
N GLN A 99 11.16 -6.25 3.54
CA GLN A 99 10.98 -4.87 4.00
C GLN A 99 9.56 -4.35 3.72
N ALA A 100 9.03 -4.56 2.51
CA ALA A 100 7.65 -4.18 2.18
C ALA A 100 6.62 -4.90 3.08
N MET A 101 6.82 -6.19 3.37
CA MET A 101 5.98 -6.95 4.30
C MET A 101 6.06 -6.42 5.73
N SER A 102 7.23 -5.99 6.19
CA SER A 102 7.37 -5.32 7.49
C SER A 102 6.53 -4.04 7.57
N LEU A 103 6.49 -3.24 6.51
CA LEU A 103 5.63 -2.06 6.45
C LEU A 103 4.13 -2.40 6.48
N PHE A 104 3.69 -3.52 5.88
CA PHE A 104 2.31 -4.00 6.05
C PHE A 104 1.98 -4.30 7.52
N GLY A 105 2.90 -4.96 8.22
CA GLY A 105 2.74 -5.20 9.66
C GLY A 105 2.64 -3.89 10.47
N GLN A 106 3.48 -2.90 10.15
CA GLN A 106 3.43 -1.60 10.80
C GLN A 106 2.15 -0.82 10.48
N TYR A 107 1.72 -0.80 9.23
CA TYR A 107 0.45 -0.20 8.83
C TYR A 107 -0.70 -0.82 9.64
N GLY A 108 -0.76 -2.16 9.68
CA GLY A 108 -1.77 -2.90 10.45
C GLY A 108 -1.76 -2.51 11.92
N LYS A 109 -0.58 -2.39 12.55
CA LYS A 109 -0.44 -1.91 13.93
C LYS A 109 -1.07 -0.53 14.14
N TYR A 110 -0.79 0.42 13.26
CA TYR A 110 -1.27 1.81 13.41
C TYR A 110 -2.72 2.02 12.94
N SER A 111 -3.31 1.09 12.19
CA SER A 111 -4.72 1.16 11.75
C SER A 111 -5.66 0.20 12.50
N ALA A 112 -5.14 -0.64 13.42
CA ALA A 112 -5.90 -1.72 14.05
C ALA A 112 -7.13 -1.24 14.83
N PHE A 113 -7.09 -0.03 15.39
CA PHE A 113 -8.20 0.55 16.15
C PHE A 113 -9.41 0.91 15.28
N ALA A 114 -9.20 1.16 13.98
CA ALA A 114 -10.24 1.78 13.17
C ALA A 114 -11.42 0.86 12.95
N GLN A 115 -11.20 -0.44 12.73
CA GLN A 115 -12.28 -1.39 12.54
C GLN A 115 -13.21 -1.51 13.77
N PRO A 116 -12.72 -1.75 15.00
CA PRO A 116 -13.61 -1.79 16.16
C PRO A 116 -14.29 -0.44 16.45
N GLU A 117 -13.63 0.69 16.18
CA GLU A 117 -14.27 2.01 16.34
C GLU A 117 -15.40 2.24 15.33
N LEU A 118 -15.19 1.92 14.05
CA LEU A 118 -16.22 2.00 13.02
C LEU A 118 -17.44 1.14 13.36
N LEU A 119 -17.20 -0.09 13.84
CA LEU A 119 -18.27 -0.97 14.32
C LEU A 119 -19.02 -0.36 15.52
N GLY A 120 -18.33 0.36 16.40
CA GLY A 120 -18.92 1.06 17.54
C GLY A 120 -19.76 2.28 17.16
N ILE A 121 -19.44 2.97 16.05
CA ILE A 121 -20.23 4.10 15.53
C ILE A 121 -21.58 3.62 14.99
N GLY A 122 -21.59 2.43 14.38
CA GLY A 122 -22.79 1.81 13.80
C GLY A 122 -23.06 2.25 12.37
N GLN A 123 -23.57 1.31 11.57
CA GLN A 123 -23.79 1.47 10.13
C GLN A 123 -24.72 2.64 9.79
N GLU A 124 -25.85 2.77 10.49
CA GLU A 124 -26.84 3.84 10.24
C GLU A 124 -26.22 5.24 10.36
N LYS A 125 -25.43 5.47 11.41
CA LYS A 125 -24.76 6.76 11.64
C LYS A 125 -23.67 7.01 10.59
N LEU A 126 -22.91 5.98 10.22
CA LEU A 126 -21.89 6.10 9.18
C LEU A 126 -22.50 6.43 7.81
N LEU A 127 -23.60 5.78 7.44
CA LEU A 127 -24.30 6.06 6.18
C LEU A 127 -24.91 7.48 6.16
N GLY A 128 -25.52 7.91 7.27
CA GLY A 128 -25.98 9.31 7.40
C GLY A 128 -24.84 10.31 7.20
N TRP A 129 -23.65 10.04 7.74
CA TRP A 129 -22.47 10.86 7.51
C TRP A 129 -21.98 10.85 6.07
N VAL A 130 -22.10 9.74 5.34
CA VAL A 130 -21.75 9.71 3.90
C VAL A 130 -22.69 10.60 3.10
N GLU A 131 -23.99 10.61 3.42
CA GLU A 131 -24.97 11.48 2.76
C GLU A 131 -24.70 12.97 3.04
N GLU A 132 -24.34 13.31 4.28
CA GLU A 132 -24.11 14.68 4.71
C GLU A 132 -22.73 15.24 4.28
N HIS A 133 -21.72 14.37 4.17
CA HIS A 133 -20.32 14.77 4.02
C HIS A 133 -19.67 14.18 2.77
N THR A 134 -19.75 14.92 1.65
CA THR A 134 -19.29 14.48 0.31
C THR A 134 -17.85 13.93 0.24
N ALA A 135 -16.95 14.33 1.14
CA ALA A 135 -15.59 13.77 1.19
C ALA A 135 -15.56 12.28 1.55
N LEU A 136 -16.65 11.72 2.11
CA LEU A 136 -16.80 10.31 2.43
C LEU A 136 -17.31 9.48 1.25
N ASN A 137 -17.84 10.09 0.19
CA ASN A 137 -18.38 9.39 -0.98
C ASN A 137 -17.41 8.36 -1.59
N PRO A 138 -16.09 8.63 -1.74
CA PRO A 138 -15.14 7.64 -2.25
C PRO A 138 -15.02 6.38 -1.39
N PHE A 139 -15.50 6.44 -0.14
CA PHE A 139 -15.42 5.38 0.85
C PHE A 139 -16.78 4.76 1.18
N HIS A 140 -17.87 5.15 0.49
CA HIS A 140 -19.23 4.66 0.75
C HIS A 140 -19.28 3.13 0.82
N HIS A 141 -18.80 2.44 -0.21
CA HIS A 141 -18.82 0.97 -0.25
C HIS A 141 -18.05 0.29 0.89
N TYR A 142 -17.08 0.98 1.50
CA TYR A 142 -16.35 0.46 2.65
C TYR A 142 -17.10 0.70 3.97
N LEU A 143 -17.97 1.71 4.03
CA LEU A 143 -18.72 2.12 5.21
C LEU A 143 -20.16 1.54 5.24
N GLU A 144 -20.63 1.01 4.11
CA GLU A 144 -21.79 0.11 4.00
C GLU A 144 -21.53 -1.21 4.74
#